data_AF-A0A957V6A6-F1
#
_entry.id   AF-A0A957V6A6-F1
#
_cell.length_a   1.000
_cell.length_b   1.000
_cell.length_c   1.000
_cell.angle_alpha   90.00
_cell.angle_beta   90.00
_cell.angle_gamma   90.00
#
_symmetry.space_group_name_H-M   'P 1'
#
loop_
_entity.id
_entity.type
_entity.pdbx_description
1 polymer ?
#
loop_
_entity_poly.entity_id
_entity_poly.type
_entity_poly.pdbx_seq_one_letter_code
_entity_poly.pdbx_strand_id
1 'polypeptide(L)'
;DYGFFVGEDGDVSTEAGDGAGNFASPGPGGLQAQMIAGAGLWSAELRIDKTVLGGWDHMVGLALGHYWVAFQGDDYRWPHASGWNAPNTWAPAALGSQPLIATLDPFSAVAGSTAFTMTVTGSGFISGTTVLWNGAALPTTFVDAQTLSVTVGAGQVAASGLLPVTARAPAPGSFTSNSASFVVAARTPAITSLAPAGAQAGGPAFTLTVTGSNFAADAQVLWNGAPLATQVVSASQLTAQISAALIANGQTAGVAVRNQQPDARISSATAFVVTPGNGPRLYLPAIRR
;
A
#
# COMPACT_ATOMS: atom_id res chain seq x y z
N ASP A 1 24.61 22.07 -10.37
CA ASP A 1 25.44 20.89 -10.03
C ASP A 1 26.81 21.34 -9.59
N TYR A 2 27.41 20.65 -8.61
CA TYR A 2 28.78 20.89 -8.19
C TYR A 2 29.60 19.61 -8.41
N GLY A 3 30.80 19.78 -8.96
CA GLY A 3 31.80 18.73 -9.10
C GLY A 3 32.82 18.82 -7.98
N PHE A 4 33.19 17.67 -7.41
CA PHE A 4 34.21 17.54 -6.39
C PHE A 4 35.24 16.55 -6.92
N PHE A 5 36.45 17.03 -7.18
CA PHE A 5 37.49 16.26 -7.86
C PHE A 5 38.70 16.09 -6.96
N VAL A 6 39.31 14.92 -7.06
CA VAL A 6 40.62 14.62 -6.51
C VAL A 6 41.48 14.01 -7.61
N GLY A 7 42.68 14.54 -7.80
CA GLY A 7 43.67 13.99 -8.71
C GLY A 7 44.48 12.85 -8.08
N GLU A 8 45.14 12.05 -8.90
CA GLU A 8 46.04 10.98 -8.44
C GLU A 8 47.21 11.53 -7.60
N ASP A 9 47.61 12.77 -7.89
CA ASP A 9 48.63 13.53 -7.15
C ASP A 9 48.10 14.08 -5.81
N GLY A 10 46.81 13.89 -5.50
CA GLY A 10 46.15 14.34 -4.28
C GLY A 10 45.65 15.78 -4.29
N ASP A 11 45.78 16.48 -5.42
CA ASP A 11 45.20 17.79 -5.60
C ASP A 11 43.67 17.72 -5.58
N VAL A 12 43.05 18.64 -4.86
CA VAL A 12 41.59 18.77 -4.77
C VAL A 12 41.11 19.99 -5.54
N SER A 13 40.02 19.83 -6.29
CA SER A 13 39.33 20.96 -6.92
C SER A 13 37.83 20.79 -6.83
N THR A 14 37.12 21.92 -6.90
CA THR A 14 35.67 21.94 -6.98
C THR A 14 35.25 22.81 -8.14
N GLU A 15 34.23 22.40 -8.86
CA GLU A 15 33.71 23.15 -10.00
C GLU A 15 32.18 23.31 -9.90
N ALA A 16 31.65 24.37 -10.48
CA ALA A 16 30.23 24.58 -10.66
C ALA A 16 29.82 24.29 -12.10
N GLY A 17 28.76 23.49 -12.24
CA GLY A 17 28.20 23.09 -13.52
C GLY A 17 27.50 24.24 -14.23
N ASP A 18 27.48 24.20 -15.56
CA ASP A 18 26.84 25.17 -16.44
C ASP A 18 25.34 24.88 -16.69
N GLY A 19 24.84 23.76 -16.17
CA GLY A 19 23.47 23.27 -16.42
C GLY A 19 23.28 22.54 -17.76
N ALA A 20 24.32 22.45 -18.59
CA ALA A 20 24.35 21.71 -19.85
C ALA A 20 25.19 20.42 -19.76
N GLY A 21 25.62 20.05 -18.54
CA GLY A 21 26.43 18.85 -18.28
C GLY A 21 27.93 19.09 -18.28
N ASN A 22 28.41 20.33 -18.35
CA ASN A 22 29.82 20.68 -18.22
C ASN A 22 30.09 21.51 -16.96
N PHE A 23 31.36 21.71 -16.66
CA PHE A 23 31.86 22.57 -15.58
C PHE A 23 32.50 23.81 -16.19
N ALA A 24 32.14 25.00 -15.70
CA ALA A 24 32.53 26.26 -16.35
C ALA A 24 32.99 27.35 -15.38
N SER A 25 32.95 27.12 -14.08
CA SER A 25 33.33 28.12 -13.08
C SER A 25 33.76 27.47 -11.76
N PRO A 26 34.57 28.16 -10.93
CA PRO A 26 34.99 27.62 -9.65
C PRO A 26 33.81 27.18 -8.78
N GLY A 27 33.95 25.99 -8.19
CA GLY A 27 32.97 25.40 -7.30
C GLY A 27 33.01 25.98 -5.89
N PRO A 28 32.23 25.38 -4.96
CA PRO A 28 32.00 25.94 -3.63
C PRO A 28 33.17 25.74 -2.65
N GLY A 29 34.24 25.04 -3.04
CA GLY A 29 35.33 24.67 -2.15
C GLY A 29 34.89 23.66 -1.08
N GLY A 30 35.60 23.63 0.06
CA GLY A 30 35.25 22.79 1.21
C GLY A 30 35.48 21.28 1.00
N LEU A 31 36.16 20.89 -0.08
CA LEU A 31 36.62 19.53 -0.32
C LEU A 31 37.97 19.31 0.37
N GLN A 32 38.04 18.24 1.15
CA GLN A 32 39.29 17.64 1.59
C GLN A 32 39.39 16.24 0.99
N ALA A 33 40.59 15.79 0.69
CA ALA A 33 40.82 14.41 0.30
C ALA A 33 42.08 13.86 0.95
N GLN A 34 42.08 12.55 1.21
CA GLN A 34 43.25 11.81 1.60
C GLN A 34 43.53 10.73 0.56
N MET A 35 44.78 10.65 0.13
CA MET A 35 45.21 9.71 -0.89
C MET A 35 46.10 8.62 -0.31
N ILE A 36 45.96 7.42 -0.86
CA ILE A 36 46.92 6.32 -0.71
C ILE A 36 47.28 5.85 -2.11
N ALA A 37 48.55 5.92 -2.48
CA ALA A 37 49.05 5.45 -3.78
C ALA A 37 50.16 4.42 -3.58
N GLY A 38 50.09 3.32 -4.35
CA GLY A 38 51.08 2.24 -4.40
C GLY A 38 51.45 1.87 -5.83
N ALA A 39 52.24 0.81 -6.02
CA ALA A 39 52.83 0.39 -7.31
C ALA A 39 51.83 -0.22 -8.32
N GLY A 40 50.68 0.42 -8.51
CA GLY A 40 49.62 0.00 -9.44
C GLY A 40 48.19 0.19 -8.92
N LEU A 41 48.01 0.79 -7.74
CA LEU A 41 46.71 1.11 -7.17
C LEU A 41 46.79 2.43 -6.44
N TRP A 42 45.77 3.26 -6.60
CA TRP A 42 45.54 4.41 -5.75
C TRP A 42 44.11 4.40 -5.22
N SER A 43 43.89 4.99 -4.06
CA SER A 43 42.57 5.21 -3.47
C SER A 43 42.49 6.62 -2.89
N ALA A 44 41.29 7.19 -2.94
CA ALA A 44 40.98 8.48 -2.35
C ALA A 44 39.82 8.34 -1.36
N GLU A 45 39.96 8.98 -0.21
CA GLU A 45 38.85 9.29 0.68
C GLU A 45 38.52 10.77 0.53
N LEU A 46 37.29 11.09 0.12
CA LEU A 46 36.81 12.47 0.01
C LEU A 46 35.99 12.83 1.25
N ARG A 47 36.25 14.02 1.78
CA ARG A 47 35.44 14.65 2.82
C ARG A 47 34.91 15.97 2.30
N ILE A 48 33.59 16.00 2.07
CA ILE A 48 32.86 17.19 1.66
C ILE A 48 32.10 17.72 2.86
N ASP A 49 32.25 19.00 3.17
CA ASP A 49 31.49 19.61 4.26
C ASP A 49 29.98 19.59 3.97
N LYS A 50 29.17 19.15 4.94
CA LYS A 50 27.72 19.07 4.80
C LYS A 50 27.08 20.41 4.40
N THR A 51 27.66 21.53 4.82
CA THR A 51 27.13 22.87 4.52
C THR A 51 27.24 23.20 3.05
N VAL A 52 28.26 22.68 2.37
CA VAL A 52 28.42 22.78 0.91
C VAL A 52 27.38 21.94 0.18
N LEU A 53 26.96 20.84 0.81
CA LEU A 53 25.89 19.99 0.31
C LEU A 53 24.49 20.49 0.69
N GLY A 54 24.34 21.58 1.45
CA GLY A 54 23.03 22.09 1.90
C GLY A 54 22.51 21.51 3.22
N GLY A 55 23.34 20.77 3.97
CA GLY A 55 22.99 20.06 5.21
C GLY A 55 22.65 18.58 5.00
N TRP A 56 22.19 17.91 6.06
CA TRP A 56 21.82 16.48 6.01
C TRP A 56 20.30 16.24 5.95
N ASP A 57 19.50 17.28 6.14
CA ASP A 57 18.03 17.19 6.23
C ASP A 57 17.34 17.31 4.87
N HIS A 58 18.05 16.93 3.81
CA HIS A 58 17.54 16.86 2.46
C HIS A 58 18.34 15.82 1.67
N MET A 59 17.73 15.32 0.61
CA MET A 59 18.39 14.35 -0.24
C MET A 59 19.35 15.05 -1.18
N VAL A 60 20.59 14.58 -1.16
CA VAL A 60 21.61 14.99 -2.13
C VAL A 60 21.85 13.82 -3.06
N GLY A 61 21.65 14.04 -4.36
CA GLY A 61 22.11 13.12 -5.38
C GLY A 61 23.62 13.26 -5.54
N LEU A 62 24.36 12.21 -5.21
CA LEU A 62 25.79 12.12 -5.49
C LEU A 62 26.00 11.16 -6.65
N ALA A 63 26.68 11.65 -7.68
CA ALA A 63 27.23 10.80 -8.72
C ALA A 63 28.73 10.69 -8.47
N LEU A 64 29.23 9.45 -8.43
CA LEU A 64 30.67 9.18 -8.46
C LEU A 64 31.03 8.69 -9.86
N GLY A 65 32.20 9.09 -10.33
CA GLY A 65 32.71 8.68 -11.63
C GLY A 65 34.15 9.12 -11.81
N HIS A 66 34.82 8.54 -12.79
CA HIS A 66 36.16 8.97 -13.20
C HIS A 66 36.02 10.01 -14.30
N TYR A 67 36.81 11.08 -14.20
CA TYR A 67 36.82 12.17 -15.16
C TYR A 67 38.18 12.16 -15.88
N TRP A 68 38.19 12.30 -17.21
CA TRP A 68 39.39 12.24 -18.07
C TRP A 68 40.19 10.91 -18.06
N VAL A 69 39.52 9.77 -18.30
CA VAL A 69 40.18 8.46 -18.44
C VAL A 69 40.93 8.37 -19.79
N ALA A 70 42.22 8.71 -19.85
CA ALA A 70 42.91 9.01 -21.10
C ALA A 70 43.02 7.87 -22.15
N PHE A 71 42.96 6.58 -21.76
CA PHE A 71 43.17 5.46 -22.70
C PHE A 71 42.16 4.31 -22.56
N GLN A 72 41.98 3.57 -23.65
CA GLN A 72 41.15 2.36 -23.68
C GLN A 72 41.83 1.23 -22.89
N GLY A 73 41.17 0.72 -21.84
CA GLY A 73 41.72 -0.30 -20.94
C GLY A 73 42.14 0.23 -19.57
N ASP A 74 42.07 1.54 -19.33
CA ASP A 74 42.12 2.17 -18.00
C ASP A 74 40.77 1.92 -17.27
N ASP A 75 40.39 0.65 -17.15
CA ASP A 75 39.13 0.21 -16.56
C ASP A 75 39.30 0.06 -15.05
N TYR A 76 38.72 0.97 -14.28
CA TYR A 76 38.82 0.93 -12.83
C TYR A 76 37.61 0.23 -12.20
N ARG A 77 37.87 -0.67 -11.25
CA ARG A 77 36.82 -1.32 -10.47
C ARG A 77 36.50 -0.46 -9.26
N TRP A 78 35.49 0.42 -9.37
CA TRP A 78 34.48 0.77 -8.35
C TRP A 78 33.94 2.21 -8.54
N PRO A 79 32.62 2.47 -8.41
CA PRO A 79 31.54 1.49 -8.24
C PRO A 79 31.20 0.71 -9.52
N HIS A 80 31.67 1.14 -10.70
CA HIS A 80 31.55 0.42 -11.99
C HIS A 80 32.80 0.60 -12.86
N ALA A 81 32.98 -0.24 -13.89
CA ALA A 81 34.05 -0.12 -14.88
C ALA A 81 33.77 1.04 -15.84
N SER A 82 34.65 2.04 -15.88
CA SER A 82 34.59 3.17 -16.82
C SER A 82 35.52 2.93 -18.00
N GLY A 83 35.05 3.15 -19.23
CA GLY A 83 35.91 3.12 -20.44
C GLY A 83 36.02 4.50 -21.08
N TRP A 84 37.09 4.78 -21.83
CA TRP A 84 37.32 6.05 -22.53
C TRP A 84 36.13 6.54 -23.39
N ASN A 85 35.42 5.62 -24.04
CA ASN A 85 34.25 5.92 -24.88
C ASN A 85 32.90 5.77 -24.14
N ALA A 86 32.93 5.42 -22.86
CA ALA A 86 31.75 5.27 -21.99
C ALA A 86 32.14 5.57 -20.52
N PRO A 87 32.61 6.78 -20.20
CA PRO A 87 33.12 7.11 -18.87
C PRO A 87 32.03 7.14 -17.77
N ASN A 88 30.77 6.96 -18.13
CA ASN A 88 29.63 7.15 -17.24
C ASN A 88 29.38 5.93 -16.34
N THR A 89 30.12 5.87 -15.24
CA THR A 89 29.89 4.93 -14.14
C THR A 89 29.03 5.55 -13.04
N TRP A 90 27.93 6.21 -13.44
CA TRP A 90 27.04 6.90 -12.51
C TRP A 90 26.16 5.91 -11.75
N ALA A 91 26.42 5.74 -10.46
CA ALA A 91 25.42 5.28 -9.51
C ALA A 91 24.94 6.49 -8.70
N PRO A 92 23.66 6.88 -8.76
CA PRO A 92 23.13 7.87 -7.85
C PRO A 92 23.19 7.31 -6.42
N ALA A 93 24.14 7.79 -5.63
CA ALA A 93 24.16 7.60 -4.19
C ALA A 93 23.34 8.73 -3.57
N ALA A 94 22.44 8.40 -2.65
CA ALA A 94 21.78 9.41 -1.85
C ALA A 94 22.27 9.32 -0.41
N LEU A 95 22.70 10.46 0.12
CA LEU A 95 22.98 10.60 1.53
C LEU A 95 21.73 11.22 2.18
N GLY A 96 21.17 10.52 3.17
CA GLY A 96 19.95 10.94 3.85
C GLY A 96 19.26 9.75 4.53
N SER A 97 18.29 10.05 5.38
CA SER A 97 17.45 9.01 6.00
C SER A 97 16.34 8.61 5.02
N GLN A 98 16.17 7.31 4.76
CA GLN A 98 14.97 6.82 4.09
C GLN A 98 13.74 7.22 4.93
N PRO A 99 12.67 7.78 4.33
CA PRO A 99 11.48 8.09 5.09
C PRO A 99 10.92 6.81 5.71
N LEU A 100 10.44 6.89 6.94
CA LEU A 100 9.81 5.79 7.66
C LEU A 100 8.45 6.27 8.16
N ILE A 101 7.40 5.51 7.89
CA ILE A 101 6.09 5.71 8.51
C ILE A 101 6.01 4.84 9.75
N ALA A 102 5.78 5.46 10.90
CA ALA A 102 5.55 4.79 12.18
C ALA A 102 4.05 4.55 12.40
N THR A 103 3.21 5.58 12.20
CA THR A 103 1.76 5.49 12.43
C THR A 103 0.95 6.33 11.44
N LEU A 104 -0.32 5.94 11.28
CA LEU A 104 -1.36 6.69 10.59
C LEU A 104 -2.46 7.04 11.60
N ASP A 105 -2.93 8.28 11.62
CA ASP A 105 -4.06 8.69 12.45
C ASP A 105 -5.04 9.60 11.67
N PRO A 106 -6.28 9.16 11.40
CA PRO A 106 -6.78 7.81 11.65
C PRO A 106 -6.04 6.78 10.79
N PHE A 107 -6.00 5.51 11.23
CA PHE A 107 -5.51 4.38 10.42
C PHE A 107 -6.65 3.63 9.71
N SER A 108 -7.90 4.06 9.90
CA SER A 108 -9.06 3.41 9.31
C SER A 108 -10.20 4.39 9.02
N ALA A 109 -11.06 4.02 8.07
CA ALA A 109 -12.32 4.69 7.76
C ALA A 109 -13.35 3.67 7.27
N VAL A 110 -14.64 4.01 7.29
CA VAL A 110 -15.69 3.14 6.72
C VAL A 110 -15.86 3.44 5.23
N ALA A 111 -16.12 2.43 4.41
CA ALA A 111 -16.38 2.59 2.99
C ALA A 111 -17.53 3.59 2.72
N GLY A 112 -17.27 4.60 1.89
CA GLY A 112 -18.19 5.68 1.56
C GLY A 112 -18.17 6.87 2.53
N SER A 113 -17.20 6.94 3.44
CA SER A 113 -17.02 8.11 4.31
C SER A 113 -16.73 9.38 3.50
N THR A 114 -17.05 10.54 4.08
CA THR A 114 -16.66 11.85 3.53
C THR A 114 -15.15 12.03 3.60
N ALA A 115 -14.62 13.04 2.88
CA ALA A 115 -13.22 13.38 2.96
C ALA A 115 -12.79 13.73 4.39
N PHE A 116 -11.55 13.40 4.75
CA PHE A 116 -10.97 13.65 6.07
C PHE A 116 -9.47 13.94 5.95
N THR A 117 -8.88 14.44 7.04
CA THR A 117 -7.43 14.63 7.15
C THR A 117 -6.84 13.44 7.91
N MET A 118 -5.75 12.89 7.38
CA MET A 118 -4.95 11.85 8.01
C MET A 118 -3.57 12.41 8.33
N THR A 119 -3.15 12.27 9.57
CA THR A 119 -1.79 12.55 10.03
C THR A 119 -0.93 11.31 9.83
N VAL A 120 0.24 11.49 9.21
CA VAL A 120 1.26 10.45 9.05
C VAL A 120 2.44 10.84 9.93
N THR A 121 2.74 10.01 10.93
CA THR A 121 3.86 10.23 11.86
C THR A 121 4.99 9.26 11.55
N GLY A 122 6.23 9.73 11.63
CA GLY A 122 7.38 8.98 11.17
C GLY A 122 8.71 9.70 11.36
N SER A 123 9.65 9.44 10.45
CA SER A 123 10.97 10.08 10.42
C SER A 123 11.48 10.22 8.99
N GLY A 124 12.43 11.13 8.75
CA GLY A 124 13.06 11.31 7.44
C GLY A 124 12.14 11.96 6.40
N PHE A 125 11.08 12.63 6.84
CA PHE A 125 10.29 13.47 5.95
C PHE A 125 11.05 14.77 5.67
N ILE A 126 10.97 15.23 4.43
CA ILE A 126 11.59 16.49 4.00
C ILE A 126 10.56 17.30 3.23
N SER A 127 10.81 18.59 3.04
CA SER A 127 9.92 19.43 2.23
C SER A 127 9.75 18.82 0.83
N GLY A 128 8.50 18.66 0.39
CA GLY A 128 8.16 17.97 -0.87
C GLY A 128 7.89 16.47 -0.75
N THR A 129 8.07 15.85 0.43
CA THR A 129 7.64 14.46 0.65
C THR A 129 6.13 14.34 0.39
N THR A 130 5.77 13.37 -0.47
CA THR A 130 4.40 13.13 -0.90
C THR A 130 3.93 11.77 -0.40
N VAL A 131 2.74 11.70 0.19
CA VAL A 131 2.12 10.43 0.57
C VAL A 131 1.43 9.81 -0.64
N LEU A 132 1.70 8.52 -0.85
CA LEU A 132 1.10 7.68 -1.87
C LEU A 132 0.07 6.75 -1.22
N TRP A 133 -1.13 6.75 -1.79
CA TRP A 133 -2.27 5.93 -1.41
C TRP A 133 -2.51 4.87 -2.49
N ASN A 134 -2.16 3.62 -2.19
CA ASN A 134 -2.15 2.55 -3.19
C ASN A 134 -1.34 2.94 -4.45
N GLY A 135 -0.20 3.59 -4.25
CA GLY A 135 0.68 4.09 -5.31
C GLY A 135 0.28 5.44 -5.93
N ALA A 136 -0.93 5.95 -5.68
CA ALA A 136 -1.39 7.24 -6.19
C ALA A 136 -1.10 8.38 -5.21
N ALA A 137 -0.49 9.48 -5.67
CA ALA A 137 -0.18 10.61 -4.80
C ALA A 137 -1.44 11.29 -4.25
N LEU A 138 -1.42 11.61 -2.96
CA LEU A 138 -2.43 12.43 -2.30
C LEU A 138 -1.89 13.83 -1.99
N PRO A 139 -2.78 14.85 -1.90
CA PRO A 139 -2.41 16.16 -1.38
C PRO A 139 -1.78 16.02 0.02
N THR A 140 -0.51 16.38 0.11
CA THR A 140 0.33 16.21 1.30
C THR A 140 0.91 17.56 1.70
N THR A 141 0.74 17.91 2.97
CA THR A 141 1.37 19.08 3.59
C THR A 141 2.49 18.58 4.50
N PHE A 142 3.71 19.00 4.20
CA PHE A 142 4.86 18.81 5.09
C PHE A 142 4.69 19.72 6.30
N VAL A 143 4.65 19.14 7.50
CA VAL A 143 4.58 19.89 8.76
C VAL A 143 5.99 20.02 9.33
N ASP A 144 6.67 18.89 9.52
CA ASP A 144 8.05 18.80 9.97
C ASP A 144 8.68 17.45 9.57
N ALA A 145 9.92 17.18 9.99
CA ALA A 145 10.65 15.98 9.63
C ALA A 145 10.06 14.65 10.15
N GLN A 146 9.04 14.73 11.02
CA GLN A 146 8.35 13.60 11.64
C GLN A 146 6.86 13.56 11.32
N THR A 147 6.29 14.62 10.75
CA THR A 147 4.84 14.75 10.58
C THR A 147 4.46 15.24 9.17
N LEU A 148 3.54 14.51 8.53
CA LEU A 148 2.84 14.94 7.32
C LEU A 148 1.33 15.00 7.60
N SER A 149 0.66 15.98 7.01
CA SER A 149 -0.81 16.06 6.98
C SER A 149 -1.31 15.75 5.57
N VAL A 150 -2.25 14.81 5.44
CA VAL A 150 -2.71 14.28 4.16
C VAL A 150 -4.22 14.42 4.04
N THR A 151 -4.70 14.94 2.92
CA THR A 151 -6.14 14.97 2.64
C THR A 151 -6.56 13.69 1.92
N VAL A 152 -7.39 12.87 2.58
CA VAL A 152 -7.99 11.67 2.00
C VAL A 152 -9.40 12.03 1.52
N GLY A 153 -9.63 11.96 0.21
CA GLY A 153 -10.95 12.25 -0.38
C GLY A 153 -11.94 11.09 -0.24
N ALA A 154 -13.23 11.37 -0.43
CA ALA A 154 -14.29 10.35 -0.35
C ALA A 154 -14.12 9.24 -1.40
N GLY A 155 -13.55 9.56 -2.57
CA GLY A 155 -13.28 8.57 -3.62
C GLY A 155 -12.21 7.54 -3.23
N GLN A 156 -11.22 7.94 -2.42
CA GLN A 156 -10.14 7.07 -1.93
C GLN A 156 -10.63 5.99 -0.96
N VAL A 157 -11.79 6.20 -0.34
CA VAL A 157 -12.43 5.29 0.62
C VAL A 157 -13.79 4.80 0.14
N ALA A 158 -14.07 4.82 -1.17
CA ALA A 158 -15.38 4.41 -1.71
C ALA A 158 -15.62 2.89 -1.58
N ALA A 159 -14.57 2.07 -1.71
CA ALA A 159 -14.61 0.63 -1.60
C ALA A 159 -13.83 0.15 -0.37
N SER A 160 -14.32 -0.89 0.30
CA SER A 160 -13.62 -1.52 1.41
C SER A 160 -12.37 -2.26 0.94
N GLY A 161 -11.36 -2.32 1.82
CA GLY A 161 -10.10 -3.01 1.52
C GLY A 161 -8.97 -2.58 2.44
N LEU A 162 -7.83 -3.25 2.29
CA LEU A 162 -6.55 -2.84 2.87
C LEU A 162 -5.76 -2.06 1.83
N LEU A 163 -5.37 -0.83 2.18
CA LEU A 163 -4.71 0.08 1.26
C LEU A 163 -3.29 0.34 1.76
N PRO A 164 -2.24 0.08 0.96
CA PRO A 164 -0.89 0.43 1.33
C PRO A 164 -0.69 1.94 1.21
N VAL A 165 -0.18 2.53 2.28
CA VAL A 165 0.22 3.94 2.37
C VAL A 165 1.73 4.00 2.49
N THR A 166 2.37 4.74 1.60
CA THR A 166 3.81 5.01 1.63
C THR A 166 4.07 6.50 1.54
N ALA A 167 5.25 6.95 1.97
CA ALA A 167 5.73 8.32 1.80
C ALA A 167 6.91 8.30 0.84
N ARG A 168 6.90 9.18 -0.15
CA ARG A 168 7.94 9.28 -1.16
C ARG A 168 8.60 10.65 -1.10
N ALA A 169 9.91 10.66 -0.89
CA ALA A 169 10.69 11.88 -0.91
C ALA A 169 10.82 12.43 -2.36
N PRO A 170 11.02 13.76 -2.53
CA PRO A 170 11.14 14.37 -3.85
C PRO A 170 12.37 13.86 -4.64
N ALA A 171 12.37 14.11 -5.95
CA ALA A 171 13.55 13.88 -6.79
C ALA A 171 14.63 14.95 -6.50
N PRO A 172 15.94 14.66 -6.70
CA PRO A 172 16.51 13.40 -7.18
C PRO A 172 16.69 12.35 -6.07
N GLY A 173 16.34 11.09 -6.33
CA GLY A 173 16.56 9.95 -5.41
C GLY A 173 15.30 9.19 -4.98
N SER A 174 14.11 9.80 -5.00
CA SER A 174 12.80 9.11 -5.00
C SER A 174 12.65 7.94 -3.99
N PHE A 175 13.20 8.04 -2.78
CA PHE A 175 13.05 6.97 -1.79
C PHE A 175 11.61 6.89 -1.32
N THR A 176 11.11 5.66 -1.30
CA THR A 176 9.79 5.35 -0.76
C THR A 176 9.98 4.69 0.59
N SER A 177 9.12 5.03 1.55
CA SER A 177 9.15 4.46 2.90
C SER A 177 8.73 2.98 2.91
N ASN A 178 8.75 2.38 4.10
CA ASN A 178 7.93 1.20 4.38
C ASN A 178 6.45 1.48 4.06
N SER A 179 5.69 0.41 3.81
CA SER A 179 4.25 0.47 3.66
C SER A 179 3.55 0.37 5.01
N ALA A 180 2.74 1.36 5.36
CA ALA A 180 1.75 1.27 6.43
C ALA A 180 0.40 0.86 5.83
N SER A 181 -0.39 0.06 6.55
CA SER A 181 -1.73 -0.35 6.08
C SER A 181 -2.80 0.59 6.61
N PHE A 182 -3.59 1.16 5.71
CA PHE A 182 -4.84 1.83 6.06
C PHE A 182 -6.02 0.89 5.82
N VAL A 183 -6.97 0.85 6.76
CA VAL A 183 -8.13 -0.04 6.70
C VAL A 183 -9.37 0.72 6.25
N VAL A 184 -9.89 0.40 5.07
CA VAL A 184 -11.24 0.84 4.67
C VAL A 184 -12.22 -0.27 5.03
N ALA A 185 -12.87 -0.11 6.18
CA ALA A 185 -13.81 -1.09 6.72
C ALA A 185 -15.05 -1.24 5.84
N ALA A 186 -15.53 -2.47 5.69
CA ALA A 186 -16.80 -2.73 5.02
C ALA A 186 -17.97 -2.15 5.84
N ARG A 187 -19.03 -1.71 5.16
CA ARG A 187 -20.29 -1.38 5.84
C ARG A 187 -20.96 -2.67 6.34
N THR A 188 -21.67 -2.59 7.47
CA THR A 188 -22.46 -3.73 7.94
C THR A 188 -23.55 -4.05 6.92
N PRO A 189 -23.58 -5.29 6.39
CA PRO A 189 -24.62 -5.70 5.46
C PRO A 189 -25.97 -5.79 6.19
N ALA A 190 -27.06 -5.56 5.47
CA ALA A 190 -28.42 -5.72 5.99
C ALA A 190 -29.28 -6.47 4.99
N ILE A 191 -30.02 -7.47 5.45
CA ILE A 191 -30.99 -8.23 4.64
C ILE A 191 -32.36 -7.56 4.77
N THR A 192 -33.03 -7.32 3.65
CA THR A 192 -34.41 -6.81 3.62
C THR A 192 -35.41 -7.90 3.24
N SER A 193 -35.03 -8.85 2.36
CA SER A 193 -35.90 -9.97 2.02
C SER A 193 -35.14 -11.19 1.50
N LEU A 194 -35.82 -12.34 1.58
CA LEU A 194 -35.39 -13.63 1.08
C LEU A 194 -36.41 -14.11 0.04
N ALA A 195 -35.93 -14.61 -1.11
CA ALA A 195 -36.77 -15.20 -2.14
C ALA A 195 -36.15 -16.50 -2.67
N PRO A 196 -36.76 -17.67 -2.42
CA PRO A 196 -37.91 -17.91 -1.54
C PRO A 196 -37.66 -17.48 -0.08
N ALA A 197 -38.72 -17.23 0.70
CA ALA A 197 -38.62 -16.97 2.15
C ALA A 197 -38.74 -18.24 3.02
N GLY A 198 -39.08 -19.36 2.39
CA GLY A 198 -39.24 -20.66 3.02
C GLY A 198 -39.26 -21.77 1.99
N ALA A 199 -39.17 -23.00 2.46
CA ALA A 199 -39.22 -24.21 1.64
C ALA A 199 -39.94 -25.34 2.41
N GLN A 200 -40.34 -26.39 1.71
CA GLN A 200 -40.84 -27.60 2.36
C GLN A 200 -39.70 -28.57 2.62
N ALA A 201 -39.72 -29.25 3.78
CA ALA A 201 -38.72 -30.25 4.10
C ALA A 201 -38.71 -31.40 3.08
N GLY A 202 -37.52 -31.83 2.66
CA GLY A 202 -37.32 -32.84 1.63
C GLY A 202 -37.53 -32.35 0.19
N GLY A 203 -37.70 -31.04 -0.01
CA GLY A 203 -37.79 -30.43 -1.35
C GLY A 203 -36.47 -30.48 -2.15
N PRO A 204 -36.51 -30.12 -3.44
CA PRO A 204 -35.31 -30.05 -4.27
C PRO A 204 -34.39 -28.89 -3.83
N ALA A 205 -33.11 -28.96 -4.23
CA ALA A 205 -32.20 -27.83 -4.12
C ALA A 205 -32.71 -26.63 -4.94
N PHE A 206 -32.39 -25.41 -4.50
CA PHE A 206 -32.83 -24.19 -5.16
C PHE A 206 -31.84 -23.03 -4.96
N THR A 207 -31.97 -22.00 -5.79
CA THR A 207 -31.24 -20.74 -5.63
C THR A 207 -32.02 -19.81 -4.71
N LEU A 208 -31.43 -19.43 -3.58
CA LEU A 208 -31.92 -18.38 -2.71
C LEU A 208 -31.43 -17.02 -3.21
N THR A 209 -32.35 -16.10 -3.50
CA THR A 209 -32.04 -14.68 -3.69
C THR A 209 -32.13 -13.96 -2.35
N VAL A 210 -31.07 -13.24 -1.98
CA VAL A 210 -31.02 -12.40 -0.78
C VAL A 210 -30.95 -10.95 -1.22
N THR A 211 -31.98 -10.17 -0.90
CA THR A 211 -32.03 -8.74 -1.19
C THR A 211 -31.72 -7.94 0.07
N GLY A 212 -31.00 -6.83 -0.09
CA GLY A 212 -30.53 -6.05 1.04
C GLY A 212 -29.75 -4.81 0.66
N SER A 213 -28.76 -4.46 1.49
CA SER A 213 -27.87 -3.32 1.29
C SER A 213 -26.47 -3.61 1.83
N ASN A 214 -25.51 -2.82 1.35
CA ASN A 214 -24.11 -2.86 1.77
C ASN A 214 -23.43 -4.22 1.55
N PHE A 215 -23.83 -4.97 0.52
CA PHE A 215 -23.11 -6.18 0.15
C PHE A 215 -21.81 -5.80 -0.55
N ALA A 216 -20.68 -6.17 0.06
CA ALA A 216 -19.37 -5.99 -0.54
C ALA A 216 -19.13 -7.04 -1.66
N ALA A 217 -18.08 -6.85 -2.46
CA ALA A 217 -17.75 -7.77 -3.55
C ALA A 217 -17.38 -9.19 -3.07
N ASP A 218 -17.00 -9.33 -1.80
CA ASP A 218 -16.66 -10.57 -1.11
C ASP A 218 -17.79 -11.08 -0.19
N ALA A 219 -19.00 -10.51 -0.30
CA ALA A 219 -20.12 -10.86 0.55
C ALA A 219 -20.50 -12.34 0.42
N GLN A 220 -20.75 -12.98 1.57
CA GLN A 220 -21.08 -14.40 1.66
C GLN A 220 -22.35 -14.60 2.49
N VAL A 221 -23.30 -15.36 1.96
CA VAL A 221 -24.49 -15.81 2.70
C VAL A 221 -24.09 -16.91 3.68
N LEU A 222 -24.58 -16.80 4.91
CA LEU A 222 -24.44 -17.78 5.98
C LEU A 222 -25.79 -18.43 6.27
N TRP A 223 -25.81 -19.74 6.45
CA TRP A 223 -26.95 -20.54 6.88
C TRP A 223 -26.66 -21.14 8.24
N ASN A 224 -27.35 -20.67 9.29
CA ASN A 224 -27.05 -21.02 10.69
C ASN A 224 -25.56 -20.80 11.05
N GLY A 225 -24.96 -19.73 10.50
CA GLY A 225 -23.55 -19.39 10.66
C GLY A 225 -22.59 -20.13 9.71
N ALA A 226 -23.02 -21.19 9.02
CA ALA A 226 -22.21 -21.91 8.05
C ALA A 226 -22.22 -21.21 6.68
N PRO A 227 -21.06 -21.03 6.02
CA PRO A 227 -20.98 -20.32 4.75
C PRO A 227 -21.61 -21.11 3.59
N LEU A 228 -22.32 -20.41 2.72
CA LEU A 228 -22.84 -20.94 1.45
C LEU A 228 -22.04 -20.43 0.25
N ALA A 229 -22.04 -21.21 -0.82
CA ALA A 229 -21.59 -20.75 -2.13
C ALA A 229 -22.49 -19.60 -2.58
N THR A 230 -21.91 -18.39 -2.65
CA THR A 230 -22.60 -17.13 -2.88
C THR A 230 -22.08 -16.45 -4.13
N GLN A 231 -22.98 -15.92 -4.95
CA GLN A 231 -22.67 -15.03 -6.07
C GLN A 231 -23.17 -13.63 -5.73
N VAL A 232 -22.29 -12.64 -5.80
CA VAL A 232 -22.64 -11.23 -5.60
C VAL A 232 -23.17 -10.68 -6.91
N VAL A 233 -24.45 -10.31 -6.94
CA VAL A 233 -25.08 -9.72 -8.14
C VAL A 233 -24.90 -8.21 -8.13
N SER A 234 -25.10 -7.58 -6.97
CA SER A 234 -24.90 -6.16 -6.75
C SER A 234 -24.70 -5.85 -5.26
N ALA A 235 -24.47 -4.58 -4.91
CA ALA A 235 -24.41 -4.13 -3.53
C ALA A 235 -25.72 -4.30 -2.73
N SER A 236 -26.80 -4.72 -3.39
CA SER A 236 -28.13 -4.95 -2.80
C SER A 236 -28.73 -6.32 -3.13
N GLN A 237 -28.02 -7.19 -3.86
CA GLN A 237 -28.51 -8.52 -4.20
C GLN A 237 -27.41 -9.57 -4.24
N LEU A 238 -27.64 -10.70 -3.55
CA LEU A 238 -26.84 -11.92 -3.61
C LEU A 238 -27.69 -13.10 -4.07
N THR A 239 -27.06 -14.12 -4.62
CA THR A 239 -27.68 -15.44 -4.79
C THR A 239 -26.82 -16.50 -4.12
N ALA A 240 -27.45 -17.49 -3.47
CA ALA A 240 -26.77 -18.59 -2.82
C ALA A 240 -27.49 -19.92 -3.10
N GLN A 241 -26.73 -21.00 -3.23
CA GLN A 241 -27.32 -22.32 -3.45
C GLN A 241 -27.74 -22.96 -2.13
N ILE A 242 -29.01 -23.34 -2.03
CA ILE A 242 -29.55 -24.15 -0.94
C ILE A 242 -29.65 -25.59 -1.43
N SER A 243 -28.83 -26.48 -0.86
CA SER A 243 -28.89 -27.90 -1.18
C SER A 243 -30.10 -28.57 -0.53
N ALA A 244 -30.56 -29.68 -1.11
CA ALA A 244 -31.64 -30.48 -0.52
C ALA A 244 -31.33 -30.97 0.90
N ALA A 245 -30.04 -31.18 1.22
CA ALA A 245 -29.61 -31.58 2.56
C ALA A 245 -29.87 -30.51 3.63
N LEU A 246 -29.72 -29.22 3.29
CA LEU A 246 -29.98 -28.11 4.23
C LEU A 246 -31.47 -28.00 4.60
N ILE A 247 -32.36 -28.53 3.76
CA ILE A 247 -33.81 -28.52 3.94
C ILE A 247 -34.39 -29.93 4.14
N ALA A 248 -33.59 -30.92 4.55
CA ALA A 248 -34.08 -32.29 4.71
C ALA A 248 -35.18 -32.42 5.78
N ASN A 249 -35.08 -31.62 6.85
CA ASN A 249 -36.01 -31.61 7.98
C ASN A 249 -36.59 -30.20 8.21
N GLY A 250 -37.79 -30.17 8.79
CA GLY A 250 -38.42 -28.92 9.21
C GLY A 250 -37.59 -28.20 10.28
N GLN A 251 -37.33 -26.91 10.06
CA GLN A 251 -36.49 -26.06 10.91
C GLN A 251 -36.72 -24.58 10.60
N THR A 252 -36.29 -23.71 11.50
CA THR A 252 -36.10 -22.29 11.19
C THR A 252 -34.61 -22.02 11.12
N ALA A 253 -34.12 -21.70 9.93
CA ALA A 253 -32.72 -21.35 9.73
C ALA A 253 -32.52 -19.83 9.83
N GLY A 254 -31.44 -19.42 10.48
CA GLY A 254 -30.97 -18.04 10.44
C GLY A 254 -30.11 -17.80 9.21
N VAL A 255 -30.58 -16.94 8.31
CA VAL A 255 -29.82 -16.49 7.13
C VAL A 255 -29.17 -15.15 7.46
N ALA A 256 -27.85 -15.06 7.36
CA ALA A 256 -27.11 -13.81 7.54
C ALA A 256 -26.19 -13.56 6.34
N VAL A 257 -25.70 -12.33 6.17
CA VAL A 257 -24.67 -11.98 5.19
C VAL A 257 -23.43 -11.50 5.91
N ARG A 258 -22.25 -11.95 5.46
CA ARG A 258 -20.94 -11.52 5.95
C ARG A 258 -20.14 -10.86 4.82
N ASN A 259 -19.74 -9.62 5.01
CA ASN A 259 -18.63 -9.01 4.26
C ASN A 259 -17.32 -9.45 4.93
N GLN A 260 -16.35 -10.00 4.18
CA GLN A 260 -15.25 -10.78 4.78
C GLN A 260 -14.02 -9.94 5.12
N GLN A 261 -13.63 -9.02 4.25
CA GLN A 261 -12.44 -8.20 4.35
C GLN A 261 -12.77 -6.70 4.43
N PRO A 262 -11.89 -5.89 5.05
CA PRO A 262 -10.74 -6.29 5.88
C PRO A 262 -11.13 -6.77 7.28
N ASP A 263 -12.30 -6.36 7.77
CA ASP A 263 -12.90 -6.73 9.03
C ASP A 263 -14.25 -7.41 8.79
N ALA A 264 -14.44 -8.61 9.34
CA ALA A 264 -15.67 -9.36 9.10
C ALA A 264 -16.88 -8.63 9.71
N ARG A 265 -17.80 -8.16 8.85
CA ARG A 265 -19.07 -7.53 9.26
C ARG A 265 -20.23 -8.43 8.89
N ILE A 266 -21.05 -8.78 9.87
CA ILE A 266 -22.17 -9.72 9.72
C ILE A 266 -23.49 -8.98 9.96
N SER A 267 -24.49 -9.24 9.12
CA SER A 267 -25.85 -8.72 9.29
C SER A 267 -26.55 -9.35 10.49
N SER A 268 -27.66 -8.76 10.95
CA SER A 268 -28.66 -9.52 11.70
C SER A 268 -29.15 -10.71 10.86
N ALA A 269 -29.51 -11.81 11.51
CA ALA A 269 -30.06 -12.97 10.82
C ALA A 269 -31.55 -12.76 10.49
N THR A 270 -31.95 -13.12 9.26
CA THR A 270 -33.35 -13.21 8.82
C THR A 270 -33.78 -14.67 8.86
N ALA A 271 -34.95 -14.95 9.42
CA ALA A 271 -35.48 -16.31 9.50
C ALA A 271 -35.91 -16.83 8.12
N PHE A 272 -35.45 -18.03 7.77
CA PHE A 272 -35.95 -18.83 6.67
C PHE A 272 -36.67 -20.06 7.23
N VAL A 273 -37.93 -20.25 6.87
CA VAL A 273 -38.75 -21.34 7.43
C VAL A 273 -38.76 -22.54 6.50
N VAL A 274 -38.22 -23.67 6.97
CA VAL A 274 -38.43 -24.98 6.36
C VAL A 274 -39.62 -25.63 7.04
N THR A 275 -40.78 -25.66 6.37
CA THR A 275 -41.96 -26.30 6.93
C THR A 275 -41.75 -27.82 6.98
N PRO A 276 -42.05 -28.50 8.09
CA PRO A 276 -41.99 -29.95 8.14
C PRO A 276 -42.81 -30.54 7.00
N GLY A 277 -42.25 -31.53 6.30
CA GLY A 277 -43.01 -32.28 5.32
C GLY A 277 -44.20 -32.94 6.01
N ASN A 278 -45.27 -33.21 5.27
CA ASN A 278 -46.36 -34.06 5.72
C ASN A 278 -45.85 -35.51 5.87
N GLY A 279 -44.99 -35.77 6.85
CA GLY A 279 -44.65 -37.12 7.27
C GLY A 279 -45.90 -37.84 7.80
N PRO A 280 -45.89 -39.18 7.87
CA PRO A 280 -47.02 -39.93 8.40
C PRO A 280 -47.37 -39.40 9.80
N ARG A 281 -48.57 -38.81 9.93
CA ARG A 281 -49.12 -38.41 11.22
C ARG A 281 -49.43 -39.70 11.99
N LEU A 282 -48.78 -39.89 13.15
CA LEU A 282 -49.17 -40.94 14.08
C LEU A 282 -50.50 -40.53 14.72
N TYR A 283 -51.62 -41.01 14.16
CA TYR A 283 -52.91 -40.91 14.82
C TYR A 283 -52.95 -41.94 15.95
N LEU A 284 -52.74 -41.48 17.18
CA LEU A 284 -53.01 -42.28 18.36
C LEU A 284 -54.54 -42.36 18.55
N PRO A 285 -55.17 -43.55 18.54
CA PRO A 285 -56.58 -43.64 18.84
C PRO A 285 -56.80 -43.19 20.29
N ALA A 286 -57.71 -42.23 20.49
CA ALA A 286 -58.17 -41.90 21.83
C ALA A 286 -58.98 -43.09 22.36
N ILE A 287 -58.35 -43.89 23.22
CA ILE A 287 -59.06 -44.92 23.99
C ILE A 287 -59.85 -44.16 25.06
N ARG A 288 -61.17 -44.04 24.89
CA ARG A 288 -62.05 -43.67 26.00
C ARG A 288 -61.90 -44.75 27.08
N ARG A 289 -61.50 -44.33 28.28
CA ARG A 289 -61.71 -45.13 29.49
C ARG A 289 -63.20 -45.22 29.79
#